data_AF-A0A395SFP0-F1
#
_entry.id   AF-A0A395SFP0-F1
#
_cell.length_a   1.000
_cell.length_b   1.000
_cell.length_c   1.000
_cell.angle_alpha   90.00
_cell.angle_beta   90.00
_cell.angle_gamma   90.00
#
_symmetry.space_group_name_H-M   'P 1'
#
loop_
_entity.id
_entity.type
_entity.pdbx_description
1 polymer ?
#
loop_
_entity_poly.entity_id
_entity_poly.type
_entity_poly.pdbx_seq_one_letter_code
_entity_poly.pdbx_strand_id
1 'polypeptide(L)'
;MTSLNLYVATCKDRGTGGARHWILIMAEEGSSQATWYHSTGGPTQGKPYSVVIEQKRLNSHGIEKRDFIGQISSKDKNKIKPAAQRTPGLFCQRWVVNVIGDLEKRGVIPQGTWSDWYGAMEIDPYSDDGASVCGSSTDGDCSGSSSAKTSFSEDRKS
;
A
#
# COMPACT_ATOMS: atom_id res chain seq x y z
N MET A 1 -23.17 -19.77 -13.65
CA MET A 1 -22.71 -18.48 -13.08
C MET A 1 -21.24 -18.36 -13.43
N THR A 2 -20.81 -17.22 -13.98
CA THR A 2 -19.38 -17.02 -14.26
C THR A 2 -18.66 -16.72 -12.95
N SER A 3 -17.58 -17.45 -12.69
CA SER A 3 -16.73 -17.20 -11.54
C SER A 3 -15.78 -16.04 -11.85
N LEU A 4 -15.44 -15.24 -10.83
CA LEU A 4 -14.48 -14.14 -10.97
C LEU A 4 -13.20 -14.54 -10.26
N ASN A 5 -12.08 -14.52 -10.96
CA ASN A 5 -10.79 -14.83 -10.39
C ASN A 5 -10.05 -13.53 -10.07
N LEU A 6 -9.44 -13.51 -8.89
CA LEU A 6 -8.58 -12.43 -8.43
C LEU A 6 -7.13 -12.88 -8.45
N TYR A 7 -6.27 -12.01 -8.96
CA TYR A 7 -4.84 -12.25 -9.08
C TYR A 7 -4.06 -11.06 -8.55
N VAL A 8 -2.90 -11.33 -7.99
CA VAL A 8 -1.83 -10.33 -7.87
C VAL A 8 -0.89 -10.54 -9.05
N ALA A 9 -0.59 -9.47 -9.77
CA ALA A 9 0.32 -9.52 -10.90
C ALA A 9 1.57 -8.69 -10.63
N THR A 10 2.71 -9.32 -10.86
CA THR A 10 4.01 -8.68 -10.83
C THR A 10 4.33 -8.23 -12.26
N CYS A 11 4.52 -6.93 -12.44
CA CYS A 11 4.92 -6.36 -13.72
C CYS A 11 6.42 -6.50 -13.92
N LYS A 12 6.84 -6.57 -15.19
CA LYS A 12 8.26 -6.61 -15.56
C LYS A 12 8.99 -5.39 -15.03
N ASP A 13 10.23 -5.59 -14.62
CA ASP A 13 11.14 -4.49 -14.32
C ASP A 13 11.26 -3.58 -15.55
N ARG A 14 11.24 -2.27 -15.31
CA ARG A 14 11.42 -1.24 -16.34
C ARG A 14 12.90 -0.96 -16.62
N GLY A 15 13.81 -1.75 -16.04
CA GLY A 15 15.24 -1.62 -16.24
C GLY A 15 15.87 -0.48 -15.45
N THR A 16 15.14 0.07 -14.47
CA THR A 16 15.60 1.15 -13.59
C THR A 16 16.11 0.63 -12.25
N GLY A 17 16.15 -0.70 -12.05
CA GLY A 17 16.57 -1.33 -10.79
C GLY A 17 15.64 -1.01 -9.60
N GLY A 18 14.42 -0.57 -9.89
CA GLY A 18 13.43 -0.23 -8.88
C GLY A 18 12.63 -1.46 -8.44
N ALA A 19 11.96 -1.34 -7.31
CA ALA A 19 11.08 -2.38 -6.78
C ALA A 19 10.00 -2.79 -7.80
N ARG A 20 9.65 -4.08 -7.84
CA ARG A 20 8.72 -4.60 -8.87
C ARG A 20 7.33 -4.00 -8.70
N HIS A 21 6.72 -3.56 -9.80
CA HIS A 21 5.39 -2.97 -9.73
C HIS A 21 4.31 -4.06 -9.59
N TRP A 22 3.56 -4.03 -8.48
CA TRP A 22 2.45 -4.95 -8.25
C TRP A 22 1.11 -4.29 -8.56
N ILE A 23 0.21 -5.08 -9.15
CA ILE A 23 -1.16 -4.69 -9.46
C ILE A 23 -2.12 -5.81 -9.06
N LEU A 24 -3.37 -5.45 -8.77
CA LEU A 24 -4.46 -6.39 -8.56
C LEU A 24 -5.25 -6.55 -9.86
N ILE A 25 -5.55 -7.78 -10.26
CA ILE A 25 -6.31 -8.07 -11.48
C ILE A 25 -7.54 -8.90 -11.14
N MET A 26 -8.72 -8.42 -11.55
CA MET A 26 -9.97 -9.17 -11.49
C MET A 26 -10.40 -9.55 -12.90
N ALA A 27 -10.65 -10.83 -13.16
CA ALA A 27 -11.09 -11.32 -14.45
C ALA A 27 -12.19 -12.36 -14.31
N GLU A 28 -13.14 -12.36 -15.23
CA GLU A 28 -14.10 -13.46 -15.35
C GLU A 28 -13.38 -14.71 -15.89
N GLU A 29 -13.72 -15.87 -15.37
CA GLU A 29 -13.14 -17.14 -15.82
C GLU A 29 -13.36 -17.34 -17.34
N GLY A 30 -12.26 -17.64 -18.05
CA GLY A 30 -12.26 -17.74 -19.52
C GLY A 30 -12.21 -16.41 -20.27
N SER A 31 -12.32 -15.26 -19.60
CA SER A 31 -12.22 -13.95 -20.23
C SER A 31 -10.77 -13.56 -20.57
N SER A 32 -10.59 -12.94 -21.73
CA SER A 32 -9.33 -12.28 -22.11
C SER A 32 -9.23 -10.83 -21.59
N GLN A 33 -10.34 -10.29 -21.07
CA GLN A 33 -10.46 -8.95 -20.50
C GLN A 33 -10.50 -9.01 -18.97
N ALA A 34 -9.88 -8.03 -18.34
CA ALA A 34 -9.77 -7.91 -16.90
C ALA A 34 -9.80 -6.45 -16.44
N THR A 35 -10.19 -6.25 -15.20
CA THR A 35 -10.06 -4.96 -14.51
C THR A 35 -8.76 -4.94 -13.71
N TRP A 36 -7.91 -3.97 -13.99
CA TRP A 36 -6.65 -3.74 -13.30
C TRP A 36 -6.85 -2.66 -12.24
N TYR A 37 -6.37 -2.91 -11.03
CA TYR A 37 -6.33 -1.94 -9.94
C TYR A 37 -4.89 -1.79 -9.49
N HIS A 38 -4.41 -0.56 -9.43
CA HIS A 38 -3.02 -0.29 -9.03
C HIS A 38 -2.83 1.11 -8.49
N SER A 39 -1.79 1.27 -7.68
CA SER A 39 -1.33 2.60 -7.27
C SER A 39 -0.16 3.05 -8.13
N THR A 40 -0.25 4.27 -8.67
CA THR A 40 0.77 4.90 -9.51
C THR A 40 1.24 6.22 -8.89
N GLY A 41 2.22 6.89 -9.50
CA GLY A 41 2.84 8.08 -8.93
C GLY A 41 3.99 7.73 -7.99
N GLY A 42 4.12 8.50 -6.92
CA GLY A 42 5.17 8.38 -5.92
C GLY A 42 6.42 9.19 -6.23
N PRO A 43 7.40 9.19 -5.31
CA PRO A 43 8.65 9.94 -5.43
C PRO A 43 9.41 9.63 -6.72
N THR A 44 9.39 8.38 -7.18
CA THR A 44 9.99 7.95 -8.46
C THR A 44 9.45 8.67 -9.68
N GLN A 45 8.20 9.14 -9.63
CA GLN A 45 7.52 9.79 -10.75
C GLN A 45 7.33 11.30 -10.51
N GLY A 46 7.82 11.84 -9.38
CA GLY A 46 7.64 13.23 -8.99
C GLY A 46 6.17 13.64 -8.83
N LYS A 47 5.28 12.69 -8.52
CA LYS A 47 3.83 12.90 -8.41
C LYS A 47 3.28 12.27 -7.13
N PRO A 48 2.20 12.80 -6.54
CA PRO A 48 1.54 12.12 -5.42
C PRO A 48 1.05 10.74 -5.84
N TYR A 49 1.00 9.81 -4.89
CA TYR A 49 0.42 8.50 -5.14
C TYR A 49 -1.07 8.63 -5.50
N SER A 50 -1.51 7.88 -6.51
CA SER A 50 -2.91 7.83 -6.93
C SER A 50 -3.34 6.41 -7.23
N VAL A 51 -4.61 6.09 -6.94
CA VAL A 51 -5.22 4.80 -7.29
C VAL A 51 -5.85 4.92 -8.67
N VAL A 52 -5.48 3.99 -9.54
CA VAL A 52 -5.93 3.92 -10.92
C VAL A 52 -6.65 2.60 -11.15
N ILE A 53 -7.74 2.65 -11.92
CA ILE A 53 -8.56 1.49 -12.26
C ILE A 53 -8.77 1.49 -13.77
N GLU A 54 -8.35 0.43 -14.44
CA GLU A 54 -8.37 0.36 -15.90
C GLU A 54 -9.00 -0.95 -16.38
N GLN A 55 -9.66 -0.92 -17.55
CA GLN A 55 -10.06 -2.13 -18.24
C GLN A 55 -8.99 -2.49 -19.27
N LYS A 56 -8.34 -3.63 -19.09
CA LYS A 56 -7.21 -4.08 -19.90
C LYS A 56 -7.27 -5.58 -20.15
N ARG A 57 -6.42 -6.06 -21.06
CA ARG A 57 -6.29 -7.50 -21.31
C ARG A 57 -5.71 -8.18 -20.08
N LEU A 58 -6.23 -9.36 -19.77
CA LEU A 58 -5.75 -10.23 -18.69
C LEU A 58 -4.29 -10.65 -18.92
N ASN A 59 -3.94 -10.94 -20.19
CA ASN A 59 -2.57 -11.20 -20.63
C ASN A 59 -2.04 -9.92 -21.30
N SER A 60 -1.05 -9.29 -20.69
CA SER A 60 -0.40 -8.08 -21.21
C SER A 60 1.10 -8.25 -21.19
N HIS A 61 1.79 -7.69 -22.20
CA HIS A 61 3.25 -7.78 -22.34
C HIS A 61 4.03 -7.22 -21.15
N GLY A 62 3.42 -6.29 -20.40
CA GLY A 62 4.02 -5.68 -19.20
C GLY A 62 3.89 -6.53 -17.93
N ILE A 63 3.11 -7.60 -17.94
CA ILE A 63 2.99 -8.53 -16.82
C ILE A 63 4.06 -9.62 -16.97
N GLU A 64 4.82 -9.84 -15.91
CA GLU A 64 5.81 -10.92 -15.82
C GLU A 64 5.17 -12.19 -15.27
N LYS A 65 4.47 -12.05 -14.13
CA LYS A 65 3.86 -13.15 -13.40
C LYS A 65 2.48 -12.75 -12.88
N ARG A 66 1.59 -13.73 -12.78
CA ARG A 66 0.27 -13.60 -12.12
C ARG A 66 0.08 -14.75 -11.17
N ASP A 67 -0.23 -14.42 -9.94
CA ASP A 67 -0.48 -15.36 -8.87
C ASP A 67 -1.96 -15.29 -8.52
N PHE A 68 -2.65 -16.42 -8.60
CA PHE A 68 -4.05 -16.54 -8.23
C PHE A 68 -4.19 -16.45 -6.71
N ILE A 69 -5.04 -15.56 -6.23
CA ILE A 69 -5.24 -15.34 -4.79
C ILE A 69 -6.64 -15.71 -4.29
N GLY A 70 -7.58 -15.97 -5.21
CA GLY A 70 -8.89 -16.44 -4.83
C GLY A 70 -9.94 -16.27 -5.92
N GLN A 71 -11.00 -17.07 -5.80
CA GLN A 71 -12.20 -16.94 -6.59
C GLN A 71 -13.23 -16.13 -5.80
N ILE A 72 -13.77 -15.10 -6.43
CA ILE A 72 -14.77 -14.21 -5.90
C ILE A 72 -16.14 -14.60 -6.46
N SER A 73 -17.16 -14.61 -5.61
CA SER A 73 -18.54 -14.79 -6.06
C SER A 73 -19.02 -13.56 -6.84
N SER A 74 -19.95 -13.74 -7.78
CA SER A 74 -20.53 -12.59 -8.50
C SER A 74 -21.21 -11.57 -7.56
N LYS A 75 -21.65 -11.99 -6.36
CA LYS A 75 -22.22 -11.13 -5.32
C LYS A 75 -21.18 -10.20 -4.70
N ASP A 76 -19.93 -10.64 -4.64
CA ASP A 76 -18.82 -9.93 -4.00
C ASP A 76 -18.01 -9.07 -4.99
N LYS A 77 -18.24 -9.19 -6.31
CA LYS A 77 -17.62 -8.36 -7.36
C LYS A 77 -17.61 -6.86 -7.01
N ASN A 78 -18.74 -6.38 -6.51
CA ASN A 78 -18.94 -4.96 -6.20
C ASN A 78 -18.21 -4.50 -4.93
N LYS A 79 -17.57 -5.42 -4.18
CA LYS A 79 -16.77 -5.09 -3.00
C LYS A 79 -15.31 -4.74 -3.34
N ILE A 80 -14.81 -5.20 -4.49
CA ILE A 80 -13.39 -5.02 -4.89
C ILE A 80 -13.06 -3.55 -5.16
N LYS A 81 -13.85 -2.90 -6.02
CA LYS A 81 -13.61 -1.49 -6.39
C LYS A 81 -13.66 -0.55 -5.16
N PRO A 82 -14.66 -0.62 -4.27
CA PRO A 82 -14.66 0.18 -3.05
C PRO A 82 -13.47 -0.08 -2.11
N ALA A 83 -13.04 -1.34 -1.97
CA ALA A 83 -11.86 -1.66 -1.15
C ALA A 83 -10.58 -1.02 -1.72
N ALA A 84 -10.40 -1.12 -3.05
CA ALA A 84 -9.30 -0.48 -3.75
C ALA A 84 -9.31 1.05 -3.61
N GLN A 85 -10.48 1.68 -3.77
CA GLN A 85 -10.60 3.15 -3.69
C GLN A 85 -10.49 3.70 -2.26
N ARG A 86 -10.91 2.94 -1.25
CA ARG A 86 -10.76 3.35 0.16
C ARG A 86 -9.31 3.29 0.62
N THR A 87 -8.52 2.38 0.05
CA THR A 87 -7.11 2.22 0.42
C THR A 87 -6.31 3.42 -0.11
N PRO A 88 -5.65 4.21 0.76
CA PRO A 88 -4.86 5.36 0.34
C PRO A 88 -3.79 4.95 -0.67
N GLY A 89 -3.57 5.76 -1.71
CA GLY A 89 -2.48 5.53 -2.65
C GLY A 89 -1.14 5.53 -1.93
N LEU A 90 -0.35 4.46 -2.12
CA LEU A 90 0.93 4.22 -1.46
C LEU A 90 1.88 3.54 -2.45
N PHE A 91 3.07 3.19 -1.99
CA PHE A 91 3.94 2.25 -2.70
C PHE A 91 3.14 1.03 -3.16
N CYS A 92 3.25 0.68 -4.45
CA CYS A 92 2.30 -0.21 -5.10
C CYS A 92 2.14 -1.59 -4.44
N GLN A 93 3.23 -2.19 -3.95
CA GLN A 93 3.17 -3.48 -3.26
C GLN A 93 2.43 -3.34 -1.92
N ARG A 94 2.75 -2.30 -1.15
CA ARG A 94 2.06 -2.00 0.12
C ARG A 94 0.59 -1.69 -0.07
N TRP A 95 0.26 -0.94 -1.13
CA TRP A 95 -1.12 -0.68 -1.50
C TRP A 95 -1.86 -1.99 -1.81
N VAL A 96 -1.30 -2.89 -2.63
CA VAL A 96 -1.89 -4.20 -2.93
C VAL A 96 -2.10 -5.01 -1.66
N VAL A 97 -1.09 -5.09 -0.78
CA VAL A 97 -1.18 -5.82 0.49
C VAL A 97 -2.29 -5.24 1.38
N ASN A 98 -2.40 -3.91 1.50
CA ASN A 98 -3.47 -3.28 2.28
C ASN A 98 -4.87 -3.58 1.71
N VAL A 99 -5.02 -3.59 0.38
CA VAL A 99 -6.28 -3.99 -0.28
C VAL A 99 -6.61 -5.45 0.01
N ILE A 100 -5.64 -6.35 -0.10
CA ILE A 100 -5.80 -7.78 0.26
C ILE A 100 -6.27 -7.90 1.72
N GLY A 101 -5.67 -7.15 2.64
CA GLY A 101 -6.06 -7.16 4.05
C GLY A 101 -7.50 -6.68 4.29
N ASP A 102 -7.97 -5.66 3.57
CA ASP A 102 -9.38 -5.22 3.64
C ASP A 102 -10.33 -6.27 3.04
N LEU A 103 -9.95 -6.91 1.93
CA LEU A 103 -10.76 -7.95 1.29
C LEU A 103 -10.86 -9.22 2.15
N GLU A 104 -9.76 -9.63 2.78
CA GLU A 104 -9.70 -10.79 3.67
C GLU A 104 -10.56 -10.56 4.93
N LYS A 105 -10.45 -9.37 5.56
CA LYS A 105 -11.30 -8.99 6.71
C LYS A 105 -12.79 -9.01 6.38
N ARG A 106 -13.16 -8.80 5.12
CA ARG A 106 -14.55 -8.84 4.62
C ARG A 106 -14.99 -10.24 4.19
N GLY A 107 -14.11 -11.24 4.29
CA GLY A 107 -14.36 -12.61 3.84
C GLY A 107 -14.53 -12.74 2.33
N VAL A 108 -13.97 -11.82 1.54
CA VAL A 108 -14.05 -11.85 0.07
C VAL A 108 -13.01 -12.78 -0.55
N ILE A 109 -11.88 -12.94 0.14
CA ILE A 109 -10.76 -13.83 -0.24
C ILE A 109 -10.39 -14.74 0.94
N PRO A 110 -9.66 -15.84 0.70
CA PRO A 110 -9.25 -16.77 1.75
C PRO A 110 -8.42 -16.12 2.86
N GLN A 111 -8.54 -16.64 4.09
CA GLN A 111 -7.69 -16.24 5.20
C GLN A 111 -6.24 -16.68 4.98
N GLY A 112 -5.28 -15.89 5.46
CA GLY A 112 -3.84 -16.08 5.28
C GLY A 112 -3.27 -15.39 4.03
N THR A 113 -4.13 -14.96 3.10
CA THR A 113 -3.67 -14.31 1.85
C THR A 113 -2.88 -13.04 2.15
N TRP A 114 -3.33 -12.22 3.09
CA TRP A 114 -2.61 -11.00 3.47
C TRP A 114 -1.21 -11.30 4.02
N SER A 115 -1.08 -12.28 4.91
CA SER A 115 0.22 -12.60 5.53
C SER A 115 1.23 -13.11 4.51
N ASP A 116 0.79 -13.92 3.55
CA ASP A 116 1.65 -14.45 2.49
C ASP A 116 2.22 -13.33 1.62
N TRP A 117 1.37 -12.39 1.22
CA TRP A 117 1.79 -11.25 0.39
C TRP A 117 2.54 -10.17 1.16
N TYR A 118 2.26 -10.00 2.46
CA TYR A 118 3.02 -9.11 3.31
C TYR A 118 4.48 -9.58 3.45
N GLY A 119 4.70 -10.88 3.64
CA GLY A 119 6.05 -11.46 3.72
C GLY A 119 6.85 -11.42 2.40
N ALA A 120 6.15 -11.36 1.25
CA ALA A 120 6.77 -11.25 -0.06
C ALA A 120 7.06 -9.80 -0.49
N MET A 121 6.62 -8.80 0.28
CA MET A 121 6.76 -7.39 -0.05
C MET A 121 8.23 -6.96 0.05
N GLU A 122 8.71 -6.28 -0.99
CA GLU A 122 10.02 -5.65 -1.01
C GLU A 122 10.03 -4.40 -0.09
N ILE A 123 11.21 -4.07 0.46
CA ILE A 123 11.37 -2.89 1.30
C ILE A 123 11.05 -1.65 0.46
N ASP A 124 10.10 -0.84 0.93
CA ASP A 124 9.79 0.44 0.30
C ASP A 124 10.93 1.43 0.60
N PRO A 125 11.73 1.83 -0.41
CA PRO A 125 12.86 2.72 -0.19
C PRO A 125 12.42 4.17 0.13
N TYR A 126 11.12 4.46 0.10
CA TYR A 126 10.55 5.78 0.34
C TYR A 126 9.66 5.83 1.59
N SER A 127 9.46 4.71 2.27
CA SER A 127 8.77 4.71 3.57
C SER A 127 9.78 5.02 4.68
N ASP A 128 9.45 5.97 5.55
CA ASP A 128 10.23 6.29 6.76
C ASP A 128 10.15 5.15 7.82
N ASP A 129 9.38 4.11 7.54
CA ASP A 129 9.16 2.94 8.41
C ASP A 129 10.40 2.03 8.56
N GLY A 130 11.55 2.40 7.99
CA GLY A 130 12.73 1.53 7.88
C GLY A 130 14.09 2.22 7.89
N ALA A 131 14.21 3.47 8.32
CA ALA A 131 15.53 4.03 8.63
C ALA A 131 16.08 3.35 9.89
N SER A 132 16.97 2.37 9.72
CA SER A 132 17.98 2.09 10.74
C SER A 132 18.77 3.37 10.94
N VAL A 133 18.49 4.08 12.03
CA VAL A 133 19.27 5.25 12.46
C VAL A 133 20.61 4.73 12.98
N CYS A 134 21.50 4.33 12.07
CA CYS A 134 22.88 4.08 12.42
C CYS A 134 23.63 5.42 12.51
N GLY A 135 23.68 5.94 13.73
CA GLY A 135 24.82 6.64 14.30
C GLY A 135 25.40 7.81 13.50
N SER A 136 24.94 9.02 13.84
CA SER A 136 25.84 10.17 13.92
C SER A 136 25.46 10.95 15.17
N SER A 137 25.92 10.45 16.32
CA SER A 137 26.01 11.23 17.54
C SER A 137 27.03 12.33 17.29
N THR A 138 26.57 13.52 16.91
CA THR A 138 27.36 14.73 17.07
C THR A 138 26.99 15.32 18.42
N ASP A 139 27.92 15.16 19.36
CA ASP A 139 27.89 15.76 20.69
C ASP A 139 27.73 17.28 20.56
N GLY A 140 26.65 17.80 21.15
CA GLY A 140 26.33 19.22 21.19
C GLY A 140 26.08 19.66 22.63
N ASP A 141 27.13 20.22 23.23
CA ASP A 141 27.23 20.73 24.58
C ASP A 141 26.00 21.51 25.08
N CYS A 142 25.47 21.09 26.23
CA CYS A 142 24.53 21.86 27.03
C CYS A 142 25.31 22.57 28.17
N SER A 143 25.55 23.87 28.02
CA SER A 143 25.89 24.79 29.12
C SER A 143 24.67 25.71 29.33
N GLY A 144 23.91 25.60 30.43
CA GLY A 144 24.05 26.41 31.65
C GLY A 144 23.47 27.83 31.45
N SER A 145 22.55 28.41 32.24
CA SER A 145 22.34 28.33 33.68
C SER A 145 21.00 28.97 34.12
N SER A 146 20.32 28.28 35.05
CA SER A 146 19.74 28.74 36.34
C SER A 146 18.98 30.07 36.52
N SER A 147 17.72 29.90 36.95
CA SER A 147 17.12 30.39 38.22
C SER A 147 16.76 31.87 38.42
N ALA A 148 15.47 32.12 38.70
CA ALA A 148 15.04 32.90 39.88
C ALA A 148 13.58 32.55 40.29
N LYS A 149 13.40 32.28 41.59
CA LYS A 149 12.12 32.14 42.31
C LYS A 149 11.65 33.51 42.84
N THR A 150 10.35 33.67 43.11
CA THR A 150 9.66 34.31 44.28
C THR A 150 8.27 34.82 43.83
N SER A 151 7.11 34.31 44.29
CA SER A 151 6.44 34.37 45.61
C SER A 151 5.55 35.63 45.82
N PHE A 152 4.25 35.38 46.13
CA PHE A 152 3.28 36.19 46.93
C PHE A 152 2.84 37.57 46.35
N SER A 153 1.62 38.11 46.48
CA SER A 153 0.45 37.89 47.37
C SER A 153 -0.83 38.50 46.74
N GLU A 154 -1.98 38.16 47.34
CA GLU A 154 -3.33 38.73 47.18
C GLU A 154 -3.43 40.27 47.18
N ASP A 155 -4.49 40.82 46.55
CA ASP A 155 -5.33 41.80 47.25
C ASP A 155 -6.75 41.90 46.67
N ARG A 156 -7.72 42.07 47.57
CA ARG A 156 -9.17 42.21 47.34
C ARG A 156 -9.57 43.70 47.32
N LYS A 157 -10.79 43.94 46.81
CA LYS A 157 -11.69 45.11 47.05
C LYS A 157 -11.41 46.33 46.13
N SER A 158 -12.42 47.01 45.57
CA SER A 158 -13.81 47.25 45.99
C SER A 158 -14.82 47.06 44.88
#